data_AF-A0A7G6RI97-F1
#
_entry.id   AF-A0A7G6RI97-F1
#
_cell.length_a   1.000
_cell.length_b   1.000
_cell.length_c   1.000
_cell.angle_alpha   90.00
_cell.angle_beta   90.00
_cell.angle_gamma   90.00
#
_symmetry.space_group_name_H-M   'P 1'
#
loop_
_entity.id
_entity.type
_entity.pdbx_description
1 polymer ?
#
loop_
_entity_poly.entity_id
_entity_poly.type
_entity_poly.pdbx_seq_one_letter_code
_entity_poly.pdbx_strand_id
1 'polypeptide(L)'
;MEFINAKGEAWVANFAKFSPDGLSAVYSEFGPRAVFVVAGGAGYIVDSDERKLTREIGGPIDQCWYQPELHAMVFSNGLRFESFDGHRTLWQSPRVSWDGIRNIDCSGMIVVGEAYDPFSDSWLPLQLNLNNGKIEGGSYPTRTQEDNVAEPRPPKPNV
;
A
#
# COMPACT_ATOMS: atom_id res chain seq x y z
N MET A 1 -6.80 21.42 -2.29
CA MET A 1 -5.37 21.38 -2.62
C MET A 1 -5.14 22.18 -3.89
N GLU A 2 -4.13 23.04 -3.92
CA GLU A 2 -3.79 23.86 -5.09
C GLU A 2 -2.80 23.12 -6.01
N PHE A 3 -3.00 23.23 -7.32
CA PHE A 3 -2.15 22.71 -8.37
C PHE A 3 -1.80 23.83 -9.33
N ILE A 4 -0.61 23.76 -9.94
CA ILE A 4 -0.19 24.66 -11.01
C ILE A 4 0.07 23.78 -12.23
N ASN A 5 -0.60 24.07 -13.34
CA ASN A 5 -0.37 23.34 -14.59
C ASN A 5 0.91 23.83 -15.31
N ALA A 6 1.31 23.15 -16.38
CA ALA A 6 2.47 23.52 -17.20
C ALA A 6 2.39 24.93 -17.81
N LYS A 7 1.20 25.54 -17.86
CA LYS A 7 0.98 26.92 -18.33
C LYS A 7 1.08 27.97 -17.21
N GLY A 8 1.32 27.56 -15.97
CA GLY A 8 1.36 28.44 -14.80
C GLY A 8 -0.01 28.81 -14.23
N GLU A 9 -1.09 28.16 -14.69
CA GLU A 9 -2.43 28.42 -14.18
C GLU A 9 -2.67 27.62 -12.89
N ALA A 10 -3.05 28.33 -11.82
CA ALA A 10 -3.43 27.72 -10.56
C ALA A 10 -4.89 27.25 -10.58
N TRP A 11 -5.15 26.11 -9.95
CA TRP A 11 -6.50 25.60 -9.73
C TRP A 11 -6.57 24.76 -8.46
N VAL A 12 -7.78 24.62 -7.91
CA VAL A 12 -8.01 23.88 -6.66
C VAL A 12 -8.81 22.62 -6.92
N ALA A 13 -8.33 21.50 -6.38
CA ALA A 13 -9.07 20.24 -6.30
C ALA A 13 -9.50 19.94 -4.85
N ASN A 14 -10.66 19.30 -4.72
CA ASN A 14 -11.16 18.79 -3.45
C ASN A 14 -11.20 17.26 -3.51
N PHE A 15 -10.73 16.60 -2.44
CA PHE A 15 -10.66 15.15 -2.34
C PHE A 15 -11.45 14.69 -1.13
N ALA A 16 -12.26 13.64 -1.30
CA ALA A 16 -12.91 13.01 -0.18
C ALA A 16 -11.85 12.35 0.71
N LYS A 17 -12.01 12.49 2.02
CA LYS A 17 -11.14 11.81 2.98
C LYS A 17 -11.68 10.41 3.24
N PHE A 18 -10.80 9.42 3.37
CA PHE A 18 -11.20 8.10 3.88
C PHE A 18 -11.53 8.17 5.39
N SER A 19 -10.66 8.78 6.19
CA SER A 19 -10.90 9.10 7.59
C SER A 19 -10.43 10.52 7.94
N PRO A 20 -11.01 11.16 8.99
CA PRO A 20 -10.62 12.52 9.38
C PRO A 20 -9.14 12.68 9.71
N ASP A 21 -8.61 11.70 10.46
CA ASP A 21 -7.25 11.66 11.02
C ASP A 21 -6.29 10.76 10.21
N GLY A 22 -6.74 10.25 9.06
CA GLY A 22 -5.92 9.41 8.20
C GLY A 22 -4.79 10.17 7.51
N LEU A 23 -3.85 9.42 6.94
CA LEU A 23 -2.70 9.98 6.24
C LEU A 23 -3.14 10.97 5.15
N SER A 24 -2.52 12.14 5.11
CA SER A 24 -2.67 13.07 4.00
C SER A 24 -1.30 13.46 3.48
N ALA A 25 -1.07 13.26 2.18
CA ALA A 25 0.24 13.42 1.55
C ALA A 25 0.09 13.76 0.07
N VAL A 26 1.14 14.32 -0.52
CA VAL A 26 1.19 14.70 -1.94
C VAL A 26 2.56 14.34 -2.49
N TYR A 27 2.58 13.71 -3.66
CA TYR A 27 3.78 13.34 -4.39
C TYR A 27 3.69 13.86 -5.82
N SER A 28 4.33 14.99 -6.08
CA SER A 28 4.42 15.60 -7.42
C SER A 28 5.58 15.04 -8.22
N GLU A 29 6.57 14.42 -7.55
CA GLU A 29 7.68 13.70 -8.16
C GLU A 29 7.24 12.43 -8.92
N PHE A 30 5.99 12.00 -8.72
CA PHE A 30 5.42 10.83 -9.38
C PHE A 30 5.38 10.95 -10.91
N GLY A 31 5.28 12.17 -11.43
CA GLY A 31 5.42 12.43 -12.86
C GLY A 31 5.23 13.91 -13.20
N PRO A 32 5.61 14.34 -14.41
CA PRO A 32 5.55 15.74 -14.82
C PRO A 32 4.13 16.30 -14.90
N ARG A 33 3.12 15.43 -15.06
CA ARG A 33 1.70 15.78 -15.08
C ARG A 33 0.89 15.04 -14.03
N ALA A 34 1.31 13.83 -13.67
CA ALA A 34 0.64 12.97 -12.72
C ALA A 34 1.06 13.32 -11.29
N VAL A 35 0.11 13.74 -10.47
CA VAL A 35 0.31 13.98 -9.04
C VAL A 35 -0.44 12.92 -8.28
N PHE A 36 0.25 12.23 -7.37
CA PHE A 36 -0.39 11.32 -6.44
C PHE A 36 -0.75 12.05 -5.14
N VAL A 37 -2.01 11.93 -4.73
CA VAL A 37 -2.57 12.58 -3.55
C VAL A 37 -3.15 11.52 -2.64
N VAL A 38 -2.82 11.59 -1.35
CA VAL A 38 -3.51 10.85 -0.30
C VAL A 38 -4.31 11.85 0.53
N ALA A 39 -5.61 11.62 0.70
CA ALA A 39 -6.50 12.43 1.50
C ALA A 39 -7.16 11.58 2.59
N GLY A 40 -6.74 11.74 3.84
CA GLY A 40 -7.26 10.97 4.96
C GLY A 40 -7.14 9.45 4.79
N GLY A 41 -6.18 8.97 4.00
CA GLY A 41 -6.00 7.56 3.61
C GLY A 41 -6.62 7.15 2.26
N ALA A 42 -7.43 7.99 1.61
CA ALA A 42 -7.90 7.72 0.24
C ALA A 42 -6.85 8.17 -0.78
N GLY A 43 -6.48 7.30 -1.73
CA GLY A 43 -5.49 7.62 -2.75
C GLY A 43 -6.10 8.05 -4.09
N TYR A 44 -5.51 9.07 -4.71
CA TYR A 44 -5.94 9.66 -5.97
C TYR A 44 -4.74 9.95 -6.88
N ILE A 45 -4.87 9.67 -8.17
CA ILE A 45 -3.93 10.14 -9.21
C ILE A 45 -4.64 11.19 -10.04
N VAL A 46 -4.01 12.35 -10.17
CA VAL A 46 -4.57 13.51 -10.86
C VAL A 46 -3.65 13.94 -11.98
N ASP A 47 -4.20 14.19 -13.16
CA ASP A 47 -3.52 14.95 -14.21
C ASP A 47 -3.66 16.45 -13.91
N SER A 48 -2.54 17.07 -13.54
CA SER A 48 -2.47 18.47 -13.16
C SER A 48 -2.73 19.46 -14.30
N ASP A 49 -2.48 19.04 -15.55
CA ASP A 49 -2.67 19.86 -16.75
C ASP A 49 -4.12 19.80 -17.24
N GLU A 50 -4.67 18.59 -17.31
CA GLU A 50 -6.06 18.35 -17.74
C GLU A 50 -7.08 18.60 -16.64
N ARG A 51 -6.62 18.87 -15.41
CA ARG A 51 -7.45 19.09 -14.21
C ARG A 51 -8.41 17.93 -13.97
N LYS A 52 -7.90 16.71 -14.11
CA LYS A 52 -8.72 15.49 -14.18
C LYS A 52 -8.22 14.39 -13.24
N LEU A 53 -9.14 13.77 -12.52
CA LEU A 53 -8.88 12.53 -11.81
C LEU A 53 -8.69 11.39 -12.82
N THR A 54 -7.54 10.72 -12.77
CA THR A 54 -7.22 9.61 -13.68
C THR A 54 -7.42 8.25 -13.02
N ARG A 55 -7.23 8.15 -11.69
CA ARG A 55 -7.39 6.89 -10.96
C ARG A 55 -7.65 7.12 -9.47
N GLU A 56 -8.48 6.26 -8.89
CA GLU A 56 -8.60 6.09 -7.44
C GLU A 56 -7.84 4.84 -6.99
N ILE A 57 -7.20 4.91 -5.82
CA ILE A 57 -6.51 3.80 -5.18
C ILE A 57 -7.35 3.35 -3.97
N GLY A 58 -7.62 2.04 -3.91
CA GLY A 58 -8.50 1.47 -2.89
C GLY A 58 -7.83 1.25 -1.53
N GLY A 59 -8.67 1.21 -0.49
CA GLY A 59 -8.27 0.91 0.88
C GLY A 59 -7.68 2.11 1.65
N PRO A 60 -7.62 2.03 2.99
CA PRO A 60 -6.97 3.06 3.79
C PRO A 60 -5.46 2.96 3.60
N ILE A 61 -4.87 3.94 2.92
CA ILE A 61 -3.43 4.10 2.87
C ILE A 61 -2.97 4.63 4.23
N ASP A 62 -2.18 3.85 4.95
CA ASP A 62 -1.63 4.23 6.24
C ASP A 62 -0.22 4.81 6.12
N GLN A 63 0.53 4.35 5.12
CA GLN A 63 1.90 4.75 4.81
C GLN A 63 2.12 4.70 3.30
N CYS A 64 2.88 5.65 2.76
CA CYS A 64 3.28 5.63 1.36
C CYS A 64 4.54 6.46 1.14
N TRP A 65 5.25 6.19 0.05
CA TRP A 65 6.41 6.96 -0.41
C TRP A 65 6.64 6.72 -1.90
N TYR A 66 7.28 7.69 -2.56
CA TYR A 66 7.76 7.52 -3.94
C TYR A 66 9.08 6.76 -3.94
N GLN A 67 9.20 5.74 -4.79
CA GLN A 67 10.45 5.01 -5.02
C GLN A 67 11.06 5.40 -6.37
N PRO A 68 12.13 6.21 -6.39
CA PRO A 68 12.72 6.72 -7.63
C PRO A 68 13.21 5.64 -8.57
N GLU A 69 13.83 4.58 -8.05
CA GLU A 69 14.39 3.47 -8.84
C GLU A 69 13.32 2.66 -9.58
N LEU A 70 12.08 2.67 -9.07
CA LEU A 70 10.93 2.03 -9.70
C LEU A 70 10.10 3.01 -10.55
N HIS A 71 10.32 4.31 -10.39
CA HIS A 71 9.40 5.35 -10.83
C HIS A 71 7.94 5.05 -10.40
N ALA A 72 7.77 4.60 -9.16
CA ALA A 72 6.51 4.07 -8.67
C ALA A 72 6.21 4.55 -7.25
N MET A 73 4.94 4.63 -6.91
CA MET A 73 4.53 4.74 -5.52
C MET A 73 4.58 3.36 -4.88
N VAL A 74 4.97 3.32 -3.61
CA VAL A 74 4.78 2.19 -2.72
C VAL A 74 3.91 2.63 -1.57
N PHE A 75 2.94 1.80 -1.19
CA PHE A 75 2.05 2.10 -0.09
C PHE A 75 1.66 0.85 0.69
N SER A 76 1.24 1.07 1.93
CA SER A 76 0.70 0.06 2.83
C SER A 76 -0.72 0.44 3.23
N ASN A 77 -1.49 -0.56 3.65
CA ASN A 77 -2.79 -0.40 4.29
C ASN A 77 -2.84 -1.01 5.71
N GLY A 78 -1.68 -1.17 6.32
CA GLY A 78 -1.47 -1.77 7.64
C GLY A 78 -1.43 -3.30 7.62
N LEU A 79 -1.74 -3.92 6.48
CA LEU A 79 -1.86 -5.37 6.37
C LEU A 79 -0.96 -5.96 5.28
N ARG A 80 -0.72 -5.21 4.21
CA ARG A 80 0.10 -5.59 3.06
C ARG A 80 0.68 -4.34 2.40
N PHE A 81 1.59 -4.55 1.46
CA PHE A 81 2.16 -3.52 0.61
C PHE A 81 1.72 -3.67 -0.85
N GLU A 82 1.66 -2.56 -1.55
CA GLU A 82 1.34 -2.47 -2.97
C GLU A 82 2.24 -1.43 -3.65
N SER A 83 2.55 -1.64 -4.93
CA SER A 83 3.26 -0.66 -5.74
C SER A 83 2.64 -0.47 -7.12
N PHE A 84 2.67 0.76 -7.63
CA PHE A 84 2.15 1.12 -8.94
C PHE A 84 2.94 2.26 -9.61
N ASP A 85 3.06 2.18 -10.93
CA ASP A 85 3.79 3.13 -11.80
C ASP A 85 2.88 4.22 -12.42
N GLY A 86 1.64 4.32 -11.94
CA GLY A 86 0.62 5.28 -12.39
C GLY A 86 -0.35 4.69 -13.39
N HIS A 87 0.10 3.69 -14.16
CA HIS A 87 -0.73 2.99 -15.14
C HIS A 87 -1.23 1.65 -14.62
N ARG A 88 -0.34 0.87 -13.99
CA ARG A 88 -0.61 -0.48 -13.51
C ARG A 88 -0.05 -0.70 -12.11
N THR A 89 -0.64 -1.66 -11.42
CA THR A 89 -0.03 -2.23 -10.22
C THR A 89 1.16 -3.08 -10.67
N LEU A 90 2.34 -2.80 -10.13
CA LEU A 90 3.57 -3.55 -10.41
C LEU A 90 3.58 -4.87 -9.64
N TRP A 91 3.24 -4.80 -8.36
CA TRP A 91 3.08 -5.96 -7.49
C TRP A 91 2.19 -5.60 -6.30
N GLN A 92 1.68 -6.64 -5.68
CA GLN A 92 0.99 -6.58 -4.39
C GLN A 92 1.56 -7.72 -3.55
N SER A 93 2.00 -7.40 -2.34
CA SER A 93 2.48 -8.43 -1.43
C SER A 93 1.32 -9.27 -0.90
N PRO A 94 1.59 -10.50 -0.43
CA PRO A 94 0.68 -11.16 0.51
C PRO A 94 0.42 -10.27 1.73
N ARG A 95 -0.63 -10.62 2.49
CA ARG A 95 -0.80 -10.07 3.83
C ARG A 95 0.42 -10.46 4.69
N VAL A 96 1.00 -9.49 5.37
CA VAL A 96 2.17 -9.62 6.25
C VAL A 96 1.82 -9.39 7.72
N SER A 97 0.75 -8.65 7.98
CA SER A 97 0.30 -8.33 9.34
C SER A 97 -1.13 -8.76 9.61
N TRP A 98 -1.42 -9.09 10.87
CA TRP A 98 -2.79 -9.21 11.36
C TRP A 98 -3.47 -7.85 11.46
N ASP A 99 -2.78 -6.88 12.06
CA ASP A 99 -3.37 -5.60 12.43
C ASP A 99 -2.31 -4.50 12.66
N GLY A 100 -1.65 -4.07 11.59
CA GLY A 100 -0.77 -2.90 11.60
C GLY A 100 0.68 -3.19 11.25
N ILE A 101 1.31 -2.22 10.62
CA ILE A 101 2.71 -2.21 10.22
C ILE A 101 3.35 -0.92 10.74
N ARG A 102 4.58 -0.97 11.24
CA ARG A 102 5.28 0.22 11.75
C ARG A 102 6.80 0.16 11.54
N ASN A 103 7.47 1.23 11.96
CA ASN A 103 8.93 1.35 11.98
C ASN A 103 9.56 1.01 10.63
N ILE A 104 8.93 1.52 9.57
CA ILE A 104 9.36 1.30 8.19
C ILE A 104 10.60 2.14 7.91
N ASP A 105 11.64 1.47 7.41
CA ASP A 105 12.84 2.08 6.87
C ASP A 105 13.14 1.51 5.49
N CYS A 106 13.58 2.38 4.58
CA CYS A 106 13.82 2.04 3.19
C CYS A 106 15.30 2.28 2.84
N SER A 107 15.98 1.22 2.41
CA SER A 107 17.36 1.29 1.95
C SER A 107 17.47 0.70 0.55
N GLY A 108 17.48 1.59 -0.46
CA GLY A 108 17.46 1.21 -1.86
C GLY A 108 16.20 0.40 -2.19
N MET A 109 16.37 -0.85 -2.61
CA MET A 109 15.27 -1.73 -3.03
C MET A 109 14.73 -2.66 -1.93
N ILE A 110 15.20 -2.47 -0.69
CA ILE A 110 14.77 -3.26 0.47
C ILE A 110 14.10 -2.34 1.48
N VAL A 111 12.95 -2.78 1.98
CA VAL A 111 12.23 -2.15 3.08
C VAL A 111 12.26 -3.09 4.28
N VAL A 112 12.56 -2.56 5.44
CA VAL A 112 12.45 -3.28 6.72
C VAL A 112 11.39 -2.61 7.58
N GLY A 113 10.78 -3.37 8.49
CA GLY A 113 9.86 -2.84 9.47
C GLY A 113 9.33 -3.91 10.40
N GLU A 114 8.19 -3.65 11.01
CA GLU A 114 7.56 -4.56 11.96
C GLU A 114 6.06 -4.73 11.68
N ALA A 115 5.56 -5.96 11.83
CA ALA A 115 4.14 -6.31 11.74
C ALA A 115 3.62 -6.79 13.10
N TYR A 116 2.43 -6.35 13.49
CA TYR A 116 1.84 -6.70 14.77
C TYR A 116 1.24 -8.11 14.78
N ASP A 117 1.59 -8.90 15.79
CA ASP A 117 1.01 -10.21 16.09
C ASP A 117 0.12 -10.14 17.34
N PRO A 118 -1.22 -10.24 17.21
CA PRO A 118 -2.12 -10.19 18.35
C PRO A 118 -2.08 -11.45 19.22
N PHE A 119 -1.52 -12.57 18.74
CA PHE A 119 -1.45 -13.82 19.52
C PHE A 119 -0.30 -13.80 20.52
N SER A 120 0.82 -13.18 20.15
CA SER A 120 1.97 -13.00 21.03
C SER A 120 2.07 -11.59 21.63
N ASP A 121 1.16 -10.68 21.28
CA ASP A 121 1.18 -9.26 21.65
C ASP A 121 2.55 -8.62 21.37
N SER A 122 3.05 -8.84 20.15
CA SER A 122 4.40 -8.46 19.78
C SER A 122 4.50 -7.90 18.36
N TRP A 123 5.59 -7.19 18.10
CA TRP A 123 5.92 -6.66 16.78
C TRP A 123 7.03 -7.50 16.19
N LEU A 124 6.72 -8.22 15.11
CA LEU A 124 7.62 -9.16 14.47
C LEU A 124 8.28 -8.51 13.25
N PRO A 125 9.59 -8.72 13.03
CA PRO A 125 10.30 -8.08 11.93
C PRO A 125 9.77 -8.58 10.58
N LEU A 126 9.70 -7.66 9.63
CA LEU A 126 9.42 -7.94 8.22
C LEU A 126 10.50 -7.33 7.33
N GLN A 127 10.69 -7.94 6.18
CA GLN A 127 11.49 -7.40 5.09
C GLN A 127 10.74 -7.54 3.77
N LEU A 128 10.71 -6.47 2.98
CA LEU A 128 10.04 -6.39 1.69
C LEU A 128 11.08 -6.08 0.59
N ASN A 129 11.06 -6.88 -0.49
CA ASN A 129 11.84 -6.62 -1.69
C ASN A 129 10.99 -5.87 -2.72
N LEU A 130 11.36 -4.61 -2.99
CA LEU A 130 10.60 -3.73 -3.88
C LEU A 130 10.66 -4.14 -5.36
N ASN A 131 11.58 -5.02 -5.77
CA ASN A 131 11.62 -5.48 -7.17
C ASN A 131 10.42 -6.36 -7.54
N ASN A 132 9.86 -7.09 -6.56
CA ASN A 132 8.88 -8.12 -6.84
C ASN A 132 7.77 -8.24 -5.78
N GLY A 133 7.80 -7.42 -4.73
CA GLY A 133 6.82 -7.45 -3.65
C GLY A 133 6.93 -8.67 -2.73
N LYS A 134 8.02 -9.46 -2.82
CA LYS A 134 8.24 -10.59 -1.92
C LYS A 134 8.53 -10.07 -0.52
N ILE A 135 7.94 -10.74 0.46
CA ILE A 135 8.09 -10.43 1.87
C ILE A 135 8.64 -11.65 2.60
N GLU A 136 9.54 -11.39 3.54
CA GLU A 136 10.04 -12.33 4.53
C GLU A 136 9.70 -11.82 5.94
N GLY A 137 9.45 -12.74 6.88
CA GLY A 137 8.99 -12.39 8.22
C GLY A 137 7.52 -11.93 8.25
N GLY A 138 7.22 -11.04 9.19
CA GLY A 138 5.85 -10.62 9.51
C GLY A 138 5.14 -11.54 10.49
N SER A 139 3.93 -11.15 10.87
CA SER A 139 3.09 -11.87 11.85
C SER A 139 2.00 -12.73 11.21
N TYR A 140 1.68 -12.47 9.94
CA TYR A 140 0.65 -13.23 9.26
C TYR A 140 1.21 -14.55 8.71
N PRO A 141 0.54 -15.70 8.94
CA PRO A 141 1.02 -16.99 8.46
C PRO A 141 1.22 -16.97 6.95
N THR A 142 2.44 -17.26 6.50
CA THR A 142 2.66 -17.61 5.11
C THR A 142 1.98 -18.95 4.89
N ARG A 143 1.09 -19.05 3.89
CA ARG A 143 0.45 -20.32 3.55
C ARG A 143 1.52 -21.31 3.08
N THR A 144 2.06 -22.09 4.00
CA THR A 144 2.90 -23.23 3.69
C THR A 144 1.99 -24.30 3.06
N GLN A 145 2.47 -25.03 2.07
CA GLN A 145 1.69 -26.09 1.40
C GLN A 145 1.21 -27.23 2.34
N GLU A 146 1.54 -27.19 3.63
CA GLU A 146 1.20 -28.21 4.63
C GLU A 146 -0.24 -28.11 5.15
N ASP A 147 -0.94 -26.98 4.96
CA ASP A 147 -2.36 -26.83 5.36
C ASP A 147 -3.36 -27.57 4.43
N ASN A 148 -2.86 -28.28 3.40
CA ASN A 148 -3.71 -29.08 2.50
C ASN A 148 -3.99 -30.50 2.99
N VAL A 149 -3.49 -30.93 4.14
CA VAL A 149 -3.95 -32.19 4.77
C VAL A 149 -5.15 -31.88 5.64
N ALA A 150 -6.28 -31.59 5.00
CA ALA A 150 -7.56 -31.70 5.70
C ALA A 150 -7.69 -33.17 6.15
N GLU A 151 -7.72 -33.41 7.46
CA GLU A 151 -8.16 -34.71 7.98
C GLU A 151 -9.51 -35.04 7.32
N PRO A 152 -9.70 -36.29 6.83
CA PRO A 152 -10.97 -36.67 6.24
C PRO A 152 -12.07 -36.48 7.29
N ARG A 153 -13.07 -35.65 6.96
CA ARG A 153 -14.26 -35.49 7.79
C ARG A 153 -14.81 -36.87 8.15
N PRO A 154 -15.04 -37.19 9.43
CA PRO A 154 -15.64 -38.46 9.80
C PRO A 154 -16.99 -38.61 9.07
N PRO A 155 -17.30 -39.82 8.57
CA PRO A 155 -18.55 -40.05 7.84
C PRO A 155 -19.73 -39.65 8.73
N LYS A 156 -20.68 -38.92 8.14
CA LYS A 156 -21.92 -38.56 8.84
C LYS A 156 -22.64 -39.85 9.22
N PRO A 157 -23.15 -39.98 10.46
CA PRO A 157 -23.96 -41.13 10.82
C PRO A 157 -25.22 -41.17 9.95
N ASN A 158 -25.52 -42.36 9.41
CA ASN A 158 -26.74 -42.60 8.66
C ASN A 158 -27.95 -42.42 9.59
N VAL A 159 -28.83 -41.48 9.24
CA VAL A 159 -30.19 -41.37 9.78
C VAL A 159 -31.16 -41.60 8.63
#